data_AF-A0AAV2E803-F1
#
_entry.id   AF-A0AAV2E803-F1
#
_cell.length_a   1.000
_cell.length_b   1.000
_cell.length_c   1.000
_cell.angle_alpha   90.00
_cell.angle_beta   90.00
_cell.angle_gamma   90.00
#
_symmetry.space_group_name_H-M   'P 1'
#
loop_
_entity.id
_entity.type
_entity.pdbx_description
1 polymer ?
#
loop_
_entity_poly.entity_id
_entity_poly.type
_entity_poly.pdbx_seq_one_letter_code
_entity_poly.pdbx_strand_id
1 'polypeptide(L)'
;MNEATGEEGAPRTMGYYIAPRSVDIQLPILHPPVAANNFQIKSTLVTMIQSNALFHCHESESLREHVQRFLELAGSLKIEGVPTEALQLRLFPYSLLGKALRWLNNRPPRSITSWDNLLNKFMAHYCPSLKTVEWRKKITHFKQKEDETLRDAWERYYDYFLRCLHHGFEEQFRIETFYGGLMQEGKILIESLLRGS
;
A
#
# COMPACT_ATOMS: atom_id res chain seq x y z
N MET A 1 -59.10 11.85 -26.76
CA MET A 1 -59.42 12.12 -25.33
C MET A 1 -58.46 11.26 -24.52
N ASN A 2 -57.20 11.70 -24.37
CA ASN A 2 -56.68 12.67 -23.38
C ASN A 2 -56.83 12.18 -21.95
N GLU A 3 -55.71 11.79 -21.34
CA GLU A 3 -55.25 12.36 -20.07
C GLU A 3 -53.76 12.06 -19.88
N ALA A 4 -52.94 13.06 -20.23
CA ALA A 4 -51.57 13.20 -19.76
C ALA A 4 -51.64 14.21 -18.60
N THR A 5 -51.43 13.75 -17.37
CA THR A 5 -51.34 14.63 -16.20
C THR A 5 -49.91 15.11 -16.06
N GLY A 6 -49.65 16.31 -16.59
CA GLY A 6 -48.47 17.09 -16.24
C GLY A 6 -48.65 17.70 -14.85
N GLU A 7 -47.72 17.39 -13.95
CA GLU A 7 -47.44 18.26 -12.80
C GLU A 7 -46.26 19.16 -13.19
N GLU A 8 -46.58 20.26 -13.85
CA GLU A 8 -45.70 21.39 -14.07
C GLU A 8 -46.28 22.57 -13.28
N GLY A 9 -45.52 23.15 -12.34
CA GLY A 9 -45.80 24.52 -11.87
C GLY A 9 -46.01 24.78 -10.37
N ALA A 10 -45.49 23.99 -9.44
CA ALA A 10 -45.30 24.49 -8.06
C ALA A 10 -43.92 25.19 -7.96
N PRO A 11 -43.82 26.44 -7.44
CA PRO A 11 -42.53 27.09 -7.23
C PRO A 11 -41.69 26.23 -6.28
N ARG A 12 -40.57 25.71 -6.78
CA ARG A 12 -39.60 24.98 -5.95
C ARG A 12 -39.08 25.95 -4.90
N THR A 13 -39.43 25.71 -3.64
CA THR A 13 -39.02 26.56 -2.52
C THR A 13 -37.51 26.48 -2.34
N MET A 14 -36.90 27.48 -1.71
CA MET A 14 -35.48 27.42 -1.33
C MET A 14 -35.18 26.14 -0.51
N GLY A 15 -36.13 25.67 0.29
CA GLY A 15 -36.06 24.40 1.01
C GLY A 15 -35.90 23.17 0.12
N TYR A 16 -36.46 23.15 -1.09
CA TYR A 16 -36.29 22.06 -2.06
C TYR A 16 -34.86 21.96 -2.60
N TYR A 17 -34.18 23.10 -2.77
CA TYR A 17 -32.80 23.14 -3.25
C TYR A 17 -31.77 22.86 -2.14
N ILE A 18 -32.14 23.14 -0.88
CA ILE A 18 -31.30 22.90 0.31
C ILE A 18 -31.56 21.52 0.93
N ALA A 19 -32.67 20.85 0.57
CA ALA A 19 -33.01 19.54 1.09
C ALA A 19 -31.87 18.54 0.83
N PRO A 20 -31.30 17.91 1.88
CA PRO A 20 -30.26 16.92 1.71
C PRO A 20 -30.82 15.77 0.88
N ARG A 21 -30.26 15.56 -0.32
CA ARG A 21 -30.56 14.40 -1.14
C ARG A 21 -29.91 13.18 -0.50
N SER A 22 -30.60 12.04 -0.53
CA SER A 22 -29.95 10.77 -0.25
C SER A 22 -28.81 10.58 -1.25
N VAL A 23 -27.58 10.62 -0.75
CA VAL A 23 -26.39 10.27 -1.54
C VAL A 23 -26.20 8.77 -1.37
N ASP A 24 -26.19 8.03 -2.48
CA ASP A 24 -25.77 6.62 -2.48
C ASP A 24 -24.26 6.59 -2.20
N ILE A 25 -23.89 6.39 -0.93
CA ILE A 25 -22.48 6.31 -0.51
C ILE A 25 -21.97 4.92 -0.87
N GLN A 26 -21.38 4.81 -2.06
CA GLN A 26 -20.72 3.60 -2.49
C GLN A 26 -19.27 3.57 -2.03
N LEU A 27 -18.86 2.44 -1.44
CA LEU A 27 -17.49 2.27 -0.94
C LEU A 27 -16.48 2.17 -2.10
N PRO A 28 -15.24 2.66 -1.89
CA PRO A 28 -14.16 2.54 -2.87
C PRO A 28 -13.71 1.12 -3.17
N ILE A 29 -13.74 0.26 -2.15
CA ILE A 29 -13.30 -1.13 -2.23
C ILE A 29 -14.48 -2.00 -2.63
N LEU A 30 -14.34 -2.69 -3.76
CA LEU A 30 -15.23 -3.78 -4.14
C LEU A 30 -14.76 -5.05 -3.45
N HIS A 31 -15.51 -5.53 -2.47
CA HIS A 31 -15.15 -6.73 -1.74
C HIS A 31 -15.45 -7.99 -2.57
N PRO A 32 -14.48 -8.93 -2.70
CA PRO A 32 -14.73 -10.22 -3.32
C PRO A 32 -15.84 -11.00 -2.59
N PRO A 33 -16.58 -11.88 -3.32
CA PRO A 33 -17.56 -12.76 -2.71
C PRO A 33 -16.89 -13.72 -1.72
N VAL A 34 -17.64 -14.06 -0.66
CA VAL A 34 -17.18 -14.93 0.42
C VAL A 34 -18.17 -16.10 0.50
N ALA A 35 -17.65 -17.34 0.54
CA ALA A 35 -18.48 -18.55 0.56
C ALA A 35 -19.04 -18.87 1.96
N ALA A 36 -18.45 -18.30 3.01
CA ALA A 36 -18.92 -18.47 4.38
C ALA A 36 -20.21 -17.67 4.63
N ASN A 37 -21.31 -18.39 4.89
CA ASN A 37 -22.67 -17.84 5.04
C ASN A 37 -22.83 -16.80 6.17
N ASN A 38 -21.98 -16.83 7.19
CA ASN A 38 -22.05 -15.93 8.36
C ASN A 38 -20.72 -15.23 8.65
N PHE A 39 -19.93 -14.94 7.61
CA PHE A 39 -18.66 -14.26 7.79
C PHE A 39 -18.85 -12.86 8.38
N GLN A 40 -18.21 -12.62 9.54
CA GLN A 40 -18.17 -11.32 10.20
C GLN A 40 -16.76 -11.02 10.70
N ILE A 41 -16.36 -9.75 10.60
CA ILE A 41 -15.11 -9.27 11.17
C ILE A 41 -15.33 -9.07 12.66
N LYS A 42 -14.69 -9.92 13.48
CA LYS A 42 -14.76 -9.79 14.94
C LYS A 42 -14.05 -8.52 15.39
N SER A 43 -14.60 -7.84 16.40
CA SER A 43 -14.00 -6.62 16.98
C SER A 43 -12.56 -6.86 17.47
N THR A 44 -12.26 -8.05 17.99
CA THR A 44 -10.91 -8.44 18.41
C THR A 44 -9.89 -8.37 17.27
N LEU A 45 -10.29 -8.72 16.04
CA LEU A 45 -9.42 -8.60 14.86
C LEU A 45 -9.20 -7.14 14.51
N VAL A 46 -10.24 -6.32 14.58
CA VAL A 46 -10.14 -4.87 14.37
C VAL A 46 -9.19 -4.24 15.37
N THR A 47 -9.37 -4.53 16.66
CA THR A 47 -8.48 -4.04 17.73
C THR A 47 -7.05 -4.52 17.50
N MET A 48 -6.84 -5.79 17.16
CA MET A 48 -5.50 -6.33 16.88
C MET A 48 -4.80 -5.55 15.76
N ILE A 49 -5.49 -5.28 14.65
CA ILE A 49 -4.96 -4.50 13.52
C ILE A 49 -4.67 -3.05 13.96
N GLN A 50 -5.59 -2.42 14.67
CA GLN A 50 -5.43 -1.03 15.14
C GLN A 50 -4.32 -0.89 16.18
N SER A 51 -4.06 -1.90 17.01
CA SER A 51 -2.98 -1.84 18.01
C SER A 51 -1.60 -2.11 17.41
N ASN A 52 -1.52 -2.81 16.29
CA ASN A 52 -0.24 -3.32 15.77
C ASN A 52 0.16 -2.76 14.40
N ALA A 53 -0.78 -2.24 13.61
CA ALA A 53 -0.53 -1.83 12.23
C ALA A 53 -1.25 -0.53 11.85
N LEU A 54 -1.54 0.35 12.82
CA LEU A 54 -2.19 1.64 12.53
C LEU A 54 -1.25 2.59 11.80
N PHE A 55 -1.77 3.30 10.80
CA PHE A 55 -1.00 4.27 10.01
C PHE A 55 -1.76 5.58 9.85
N HIS A 56 -1.12 6.67 10.26
CA HIS A 56 -1.67 8.02 10.24
C HIS A 56 -1.14 8.87 9.08
N CYS A 57 -0.10 8.38 8.39
CA CYS A 57 0.74 9.15 7.47
C CYS A 57 1.49 10.28 8.20
N HIS A 58 2.06 9.97 9.36
CA HIS A 58 2.99 10.86 10.06
C HIS A 58 4.42 10.73 9.48
N GLU A 59 5.25 11.76 9.61
CA GLU A 59 6.61 11.77 9.04
C GLU A 59 7.54 10.71 9.66
N SER A 60 7.26 10.32 10.90
CA SER A 60 8.00 9.27 11.62
C SER A 60 7.52 7.85 11.29
N GLU A 61 6.37 7.69 10.63
CA GLU A 61 5.82 6.37 10.32
C GLU A 61 6.39 5.85 8.99
N SER A 62 6.84 4.59 9.01
CA SER A 62 7.28 3.90 7.80
C SER A 62 6.11 3.24 7.09
N LEU A 63 5.81 3.70 5.87
CA LEU A 63 4.81 3.09 4.99
C LEU A 63 5.08 1.59 4.75
N ARG A 64 6.36 1.22 4.64
CA ARG A 64 6.78 -0.17 4.46
C ARG A 64 6.48 -1.01 5.69
N GLU A 65 6.87 -0.55 6.87
CA GLU A 65 6.66 -1.30 8.12
C GLU A 65 5.16 -1.50 8.38
N HIS A 66 4.36 -0.47 8.12
CA HIS A 66 2.90 -0.58 8.17
C HIS A 66 2.36 -1.69 7.26
N VAL A 67 2.72 -1.68 5.98
CA VAL A 67 2.24 -2.70 5.01
C VAL A 67 2.73 -4.08 5.40
N GLN A 68 4.01 -4.23 5.77
CA GLN A 68 4.58 -5.50 6.21
C GLN A 68 3.83 -6.04 7.42
N ARG A 69 3.64 -5.20 8.45
CA ARG A 69 2.99 -5.61 9.70
C ARG A 69 1.52 -5.96 9.48
N PHE A 70 0.82 -5.22 8.62
CA PHE A 70 -0.53 -5.57 8.20
C PHE A 70 -0.58 -6.94 7.50
N LEU A 71 0.33 -7.20 6.56
CA LEU A 71 0.38 -8.46 5.82
C LEU A 71 0.68 -9.66 6.73
N GLU A 72 1.58 -9.51 7.69
CA GLU A 72 1.87 -10.54 8.70
C GLU A 72 0.61 -10.89 9.52
N LEU A 73 -0.08 -9.87 10.02
CA LEU A 73 -1.30 -10.06 10.81
C LEU A 73 -2.43 -10.66 9.97
N ALA A 74 -2.71 -10.09 8.80
CA ALA A 74 -3.77 -10.56 7.91
C ALA A 74 -3.47 -11.97 7.36
N GLY A 75 -2.20 -12.26 7.04
CA GLY A 75 -1.77 -13.56 6.53
C GLY A 75 -1.82 -14.68 7.57
N SER A 76 -1.75 -14.34 8.87
CA SER A 76 -1.95 -15.30 9.96
C SER A 76 -3.41 -15.74 10.09
N LEU A 77 -4.36 -14.99 9.53
CA LEU A 77 -5.78 -15.31 9.60
C LEU A 77 -6.14 -16.33 8.53
N LYS A 78 -6.60 -17.50 8.97
CA LYS A 78 -7.23 -18.51 8.10
C LYS A 78 -8.67 -18.69 8.52
N ILE A 79 -9.59 -18.31 7.65
CA ILE A 79 -11.02 -18.48 7.86
C ILE A 79 -11.56 -19.30 6.69
N GLU A 80 -12.18 -20.42 7.02
CA GLU A 80 -12.74 -21.35 6.05
C GLU A 80 -13.78 -20.65 5.16
N GLY A 81 -13.70 -20.86 3.84
CA GLY A 81 -14.60 -20.23 2.87
C GLY A 81 -14.36 -18.74 2.61
N VAL A 82 -13.29 -18.15 3.16
CA VAL A 82 -12.93 -16.74 2.92
C VAL A 82 -11.57 -16.64 2.24
N PRO A 83 -11.49 -16.11 1.00
CA PRO A 83 -10.21 -15.87 0.34
C PRO A 83 -9.35 -14.89 1.15
N THR A 84 -8.03 -15.13 1.20
CA THR A 84 -7.08 -14.25 1.88
C THR A 84 -7.16 -12.81 1.39
N GLU A 85 -7.29 -12.62 0.08
CA GLU A 85 -7.46 -11.30 -0.53
C GLU A 85 -8.74 -10.59 -0.04
N ALA A 86 -9.84 -11.32 0.12
CA ALA A 86 -11.09 -10.76 0.64
C ALA A 86 -10.91 -10.28 2.08
N LEU A 87 -10.14 -11.00 2.91
CA LEU A 87 -9.77 -10.56 4.26
C LEU A 87 -8.89 -9.32 4.23
N GLN A 88 -7.84 -9.31 3.41
CA GLN A 88 -6.93 -8.16 3.29
C GLN A 88 -7.68 -6.88 2.90
N LEU A 89 -8.50 -6.94 1.85
CA LEU A 89 -9.30 -5.81 1.39
C LEU A 89 -10.32 -5.30 2.42
N ARG A 90 -10.87 -6.20 3.24
CA ARG A 90 -11.83 -5.84 4.29
C ARG A 90 -11.17 -5.31 5.56
N LEU A 91 -9.97 -5.79 5.89
CA LEU A 91 -9.25 -5.43 7.11
C LEU A 91 -8.40 -4.18 6.95
N PHE A 92 -7.89 -3.90 5.75
CA PHE A 92 -7.00 -2.77 5.49
C PHE A 92 -7.59 -1.40 5.90
N PRO A 93 -8.87 -1.08 5.69
CA PRO A 93 -9.42 0.18 6.16
C PRO A 93 -9.26 0.41 7.67
N TYR A 94 -9.25 -0.66 8.47
CA TYR A 94 -9.07 -0.57 9.93
C TYR A 94 -7.63 -0.32 10.35
N SER A 95 -6.65 -0.51 9.46
CA SER A 95 -5.25 -0.17 9.71
C SER A 95 -4.94 1.30 9.40
N LEU A 96 -5.90 2.08 8.88
CA LEU A 96 -5.70 3.47 8.51
C LEU A 96 -6.40 4.43 9.47
N LEU A 97 -5.76 5.58 9.73
CA LEU A 97 -6.38 6.69 10.45
C LEU A 97 -6.05 8.04 9.80
N GLY A 98 -6.80 9.08 10.17
CA GLY A 98 -6.49 10.46 9.80
C GLY A 98 -6.41 10.66 8.28
N LYS A 99 -5.25 11.13 7.80
CA LYS A 99 -5.04 11.43 6.37
C LYS A 99 -5.12 10.17 5.50
N ALA A 100 -4.63 9.04 6.01
CA ALA A 100 -4.62 7.75 5.31
C ALA A 100 -6.04 7.23 5.03
N LEU A 101 -6.89 7.24 6.06
CA LEU A 101 -8.28 6.79 5.92
C LEU A 101 -9.09 7.72 5.01
N ARG A 102 -8.89 9.04 5.13
CA ARG A 102 -9.57 10.03 4.24
C ARG A 102 -9.19 9.82 2.78
N TRP A 103 -7.91 9.55 2.49
CA TRP A 103 -7.49 9.24 1.13
C TRP A 103 -8.24 8.04 0.57
N LEU A 104 -8.37 6.96 1.34
CA LEU A 104 -9.07 5.76 0.91
C LEU A 104 -10.54 6.08 0.62
N ASN A 105 -11.21 6.78 1.53
CA ASN A 105 -12.62 7.14 1.40
C ASN A 105 -12.90 8.10 0.22
N ASN A 106 -11.92 8.91 -0.19
CA ASN A 106 -12.04 9.84 -1.31
C ASN A 106 -11.75 9.21 -2.68
N ARG A 107 -11.43 7.91 -2.72
CA ARG A 107 -11.26 7.18 -3.98
C ARG A 107 -12.63 7.03 -4.68
N PRO A 108 -12.66 6.99 -6.02
CA PRO A 108 -13.91 6.74 -6.73
C PRO A 108 -14.55 5.42 -6.29
N PRO A 109 -15.89 5.35 -6.22
CA PRO A 109 -16.60 4.12 -5.91
C PRO A 109 -16.13 2.94 -6.75
N ARG A 110 -15.98 1.77 -6.11
CA ARG A 110 -15.59 0.50 -6.76
C ARG A 110 -14.29 0.58 -7.58
N SER A 111 -13.43 1.57 -7.32
CA SER A 111 -12.17 1.74 -8.06
C SER A 111 -11.04 0.82 -7.60
N ILE A 112 -11.23 0.13 -6.47
CA ILE A 112 -10.30 -0.85 -5.92
C ILE A 112 -10.95 -2.23 -5.98
N THR A 113 -10.41 -3.10 -6.82
CA THR A 113 -11.00 -4.42 -7.12
C THR A 113 -10.14 -5.61 -6.70
N SER A 114 -8.88 -5.38 -6.35
CA SER A 114 -7.93 -6.40 -5.89
C SER A 114 -6.96 -5.81 -4.87
N TRP A 115 -6.30 -6.68 -4.10
CA TRP A 115 -5.28 -6.28 -3.13
C TRP A 115 -4.12 -5.55 -3.81
N ASP A 116 -3.61 -6.08 -4.92
CA ASP A 116 -2.53 -5.44 -5.67
C ASP A 116 -2.95 -4.06 -6.19
N ASN A 117 -4.20 -3.91 -6.64
CA ASN A 117 -4.71 -2.62 -7.08
C ASN A 117 -4.77 -1.61 -5.92
N LEU A 118 -5.22 -2.04 -4.74
CA LEU A 118 -5.22 -1.22 -3.53
C LEU A 118 -3.81 -0.78 -3.19
N LEU A 119 -2.90 -1.74 -3.07
CA LEU A 119 -1.53 -1.51 -2.60
C LEU A 119 -0.78 -0.59 -3.56
N ASN A 120 -0.87 -0.83 -4.87
CA ASN A 120 -0.25 0.03 -5.88
C ASN A 120 -0.75 1.48 -5.79
N LYS A 121 -2.06 1.69 -5.63
CA LYS A 121 -2.63 3.05 -5.50
C LYS A 121 -2.20 3.72 -4.18
N PHE A 122 -2.19 2.98 -3.09
CA PHE A 122 -1.79 3.46 -1.77
C PHE A 122 -0.32 3.89 -1.78
N MET A 123 0.54 3.03 -2.29
CA MET A 123 1.97 3.27 -2.43
C MET A 123 2.27 4.43 -3.38
N ALA A 124 1.58 4.53 -4.53
CA ALA A 124 1.78 5.65 -5.46
C ALA A 124 1.40 7.01 -4.85
N HIS A 125 0.43 7.04 -3.93
CA HIS A 125 0.01 8.27 -3.27
C HIS A 125 0.97 8.68 -2.15
N TYR A 126 1.36 7.73 -1.29
CA TYR A 126 2.19 8.00 -0.09
C TYR A 126 3.70 7.87 -0.32
N CYS A 127 4.12 7.28 -1.43
CA CYS A 127 5.48 7.30 -1.93
C CYS A 127 5.50 8.03 -3.29
N PRO A 128 5.48 9.38 -3.30
CA PRO A 128 5.44 10.14 -4.54
C PRO A 128 6.63 9.81 -5.44
N SER A 129 6.40 9.84 -6.74
CA SER A 129 7.38 9.52 -7.80
C SER A 129 8.74 10.22 -7.63
N LEU A 130 8.79 11.43 -7.05
CA LEU A 130 10.04 12.13 -6.75
C LEU A 130 10.93 11.39 -5.74
N LYS A 131 10.34 10.82 -4.68
CA LYS A 131 11.09 9.95 -3.74
C LYS A 131 11.50 8.66 -4.43
N THR A 132 10.63 8.10 -5.27
CA THR A 132 10.95 6.90 -6.08
C THR A 132 12.13 7.17 -7.02
N VAL A 133 12.18 8.33 -7.69
CA VAL A 133 13.29 8.72 -8.57
C VAL A 133 14.57 8.93 -7.77
N GLU A 134 14.50 9.57 -6.60
CA GLU A 134 15.66 9.74 -5.72
C GLU A 134 16.22 8.40 -5.23
N TRP A 135 15.37 7.50 -4.76
CA TRP A 135 15.81 6.16 -4.34
C TRP A 135 16.31 5.33 -5.52
N ARG A 136 15.65 5.40 -6.69
CA ARG A 136 16.16 4.79 -7.93
C ARG A 136 17.55 5.33 -8.26
N LYS A 137 17.78 6.64 -8.19
CA LYS A 137 19.12 7.24 -8.40
C LYS A 137 20.14 6.73 -7.38
N LYS A 138 19.78 6.65 -6.10
CA LYS A 138 20.65 6.09 -5.04
C LYS A 138 20.98 4.61 -5.27
N ILE A 139 20.03 3.84 -5.82
CA ILE A 139 20.25 2.45 -6.22
C ILE A 139 21.19 2.39 -7.42
N THR A 140 20.87 3.08 -8.53
CA THR A 140 21.62 2.96 -9.80
C THR A 140 23.03 3.57 -9.72
N HIS A 141 23.25 4.56 -8.85
CA HIS A 141 24.54 5.23 -8.67
C HIS A 141 25.19 4.84 -7.34
N PHE A 142 24.88 3.65 -6.82
CA PHE A 142 25.45 3.20 -5.56
C PHE A 142 26.98 3.18 -5.62
N LYS A 143 27.59 3.72 -4.56
CA LYS A 143 29.02 3.60 -4.28
C LYS A 143 29.21 3.32 -2.80
N GLN A 144 30.10 2.39 -2.48
CA GLN A 144 30.61 2.19 -1.13
C GLN A 144 31.39 3.44 -0.71
N LYS A 145 31.20 3.90 0.52
CA LYS A 145 31.96 5.03 1.08
C LYS A 145 33.29 4.54 1.65
N GLU A 146 34.27 5.43 1.74
CA GLU A 146 35.62 5.11 2.24
C GLU A 146 35.63 4.58 3.68
N ASP A 147 34.67 5.03 4.50
CA ASP A 147 34.52 4.67 5.92
C ASP A 147 33.56 3.50 6.17
N GLU A 148 32.93 2.94 5.12
CA GLU A 148 31.94 1.87 5.26
C GLU A 148 32.55 0.49 5.02
N THR A 149 32.24 -0.46 5.91
CA THR A 149 32.55 -1.87 5.65
C THR A 149 31.68 -2.43 4.53
N LEU A 150 32.07 -3.58 3.95
CA LEU A 150 31.25 -4.26 2.94
C LEU A 150 29.84 -4.59 3.47
N ARG A 151 29.74 -4.96 4.75
CA ARG A 151 28.45 -5.25 5.41
C ARG A 151 27.58 -4.01 5.50
N ASP A 152 28.14 -2.90 5.99
CA ASP A 152 27.40 -1.63 6.12
C ASP A 152 26.94 -1.12 4.75
N ALA A 153 27.80 -1.25 3.73
CA ALA A 153 27.49 -0.92 2.36
C ALA A 153 26.33 -1.78 1.82
N TRP A 154 26.33 -3.09 2.10
CA TRP A 154 25.25 -4.00 1.72
C TRP A 154 23.93 -3.65 2.43
N GLU A 155 23.96 -3.41 3.74
CA GLU A 155 22.78 -3.05 4.53
C GLU A 155 22.17 -1.72 4.04
N ARG A 156 23.02 -0.72 3.75
CA ARG A 156 22.60 0.57 3.18
C ARG A 156 22.01 0.40 1.77
N TYR A 157 22.63 -0.43 0.94
CA TYR A 157 22.12 -0.72 -0.41
C TYR A 157 20.74 -1.40 -0.34
N TYR A 158 20.60 -2.37 0.56
CA TYR A 158 19.35 -3.07 0.81
C TYR A 158 18.25 -2.12 1.31
N ASP A 159 18.56 -1.24 2.25
CA ASP A 159 17.64 -0.20 2.77
C ASP A 159 17.06 0.67 1.64
N TYR A 160 17.83 0.99 0.60
CA TYR A 160 17.32 1.75 -0.54
C TYR A 160 16.21 1.01 -1.31
N PHE A 161 16.31 -0.31 -1.46
CA PHE A 161 15.25 -1.12 -2.07
C PHE A 161 14.02 -1.20 -1.17
N LEU A 162 14.23 -1.30 0.15
CA LEU A 162 13.14 -1.28 1.12
C LEU A 162 12.38 0.05 1.06
N ARG A 163 13.07 1.18 0.88
CA ARG A 163 12.44 2.49 0.71
C ARG A 163 11.82 2.72 -0.66
N CYS A 164 12.18 1.91 -1.65
CA CYS A 164 11.69 1.98 -3.03
C CYS A 164 10.92 0.69 -3.40
N LEU A 165 9.82 0.40 -2.71
CA LEU A 165 9.04 -0.83 -2.90
C LEU A 165 8.55 -1.07 -4.35
N HIS A 166 8.54 -0.04 -5.20
CA HIS A 166 8.23 -0.14 -6.65
C HIS A 166 9.43 0.26 -7.53
N HIS A 167 10.61 -0.27 -7.23
CA HIS A 167 11.83 0.04 -7.99
C HIS A 167 11.91 -0.70 -9.34
N GLY A 168 11.22 -1.83 -9.53
CA GLY A 168 11.12 -2.52 -10.84
C GLY A 168 12.46 -2.97 -11.44
N PHE A 169 13.48 -3.19 -10.59
CA PHE A 169 14.80 -3.67 -11.01
C PHE A 169 14.87 -5.18 -10.87
N GLU A 170 15.34 -5.87 -11.91
CA GLU A 170 15.60 -7.31 -11.88
C GLU A 170 16.76 -7.66 -10.96
N GLU A 171 16.82 -8.91 -10.48
CA GLU A 171 17.84 -9.36 -9.53
C GLU A 171 19.26 -9.16 -10.06
N GLN A 172 19.50 -9.50 -11.33
CA GLN A 172 20.79 -9.33 -11.98
C GLN A 172 21.29 -7.87 -11.92
N PHE A 173 20.42 -6.91 -12.25
CA PHE A 173 20.75 -5.49 -12.19
C PHE A 173 21.17 -5.04 -10.77
N ARG A 174 20.54 -5.60 -9.73
CA ARG A 174 20.87 -5.28 -8.34
C ARG A 174 22.27 -5.77 -7.97
N ILE A 175 22.61 -7.00 -8.36
CA ILE A 175 23.91 -7.60 -8.10
C ILE A 175 25.01 -6.84 -8.83
N GLU A 176 24.82 -6.58 -10.14
CA GLU A 176 25.79 -5.86 -10.97
C GLU A 176 26.04 -4.44 -10.45
N THR A 177 24.98 -3.73 -10.08
CA THR A 177 25.09 -2.37 -9.55
C THR A 177 25.78 -2.34 -8.19
N PHE A 178 25.45 -3.27 -7.29
CA PHE A 178 26.13 -3.38 -6.00
C PHE A 178 27.62 -3.63 -6.19
N TYR A 179 27.97 -4.71 -6.91
CA TYR A 179 29.36 -5.11 -7.14
C TYR A 179 30.14 -3.99 -7.85
N GLY A 180 29.56 -3.34 -8.86
CA GLY A 180 30.17 -2.21 -9.57
C GLY A 180 30.51 -1.03 -8.65
N GLY A 181 29.68 -0.78 -7.64
CA GLY A 181 29.83 0.30 -6.66
C GLY A 181 30.78 0.00 -5.50
N LEU A 182 31.28 -1.23 -5.34
CA LEU A 182 32.20 -1.59 -4.26
C LEU A 182 33.61 -1.04 -4.45
N MET A 183 34.28 -0.82 -3.32
CA MET A 183 35.74 -0.60 -3.28
C MET A 183 36.48 -1.89 -3.69
N GLN A 184 37.74 -1.75 -4.08
CA GLN A 184 38.52 -2.87 -4.62
C GLN A 184 38.68 -4.01 -3.62
N GLU A 185 38.81 -3.68 -2.34
CA GLU A 185 38.92 -4.61 -1.22
C GLU A 185 37.65 -5.46 -1.09
N GLY A 186 36.48 -4.85 -1.24
CA GLY A 186 35.19 -5.54 -1.22
C GLY A 186 35.03 -6.50 -2.39
N LYS A 187 35.47 -6.11 -3.59
CA LYS A 187 35.43 -6.96 -4.80
C LYS A 187 36.33 -8.19 -4.64
N ILE A 188 37.56 -8.00 -4.16
CA ILE A 188 38.51 -9.09 -3.91
C ILE A 188 37.95 -10.08 -2.89
N LEU A 189 37.31 -9.59 -1.82
CA LEU A 189 36.70 -10.44 -0.82
C LEU A 189 35.58 -11.31 -1.43
N ILE A 190 34.67 -10.72 -2.20
CA ILE A 190 33.59 -11.46 -2.88
C ILE A 190 34.17 -12.50 -3.85
N GLU A 191 35.15 -12.14 -4.66
CA GLU A 191 35.79 -13.07 -5.61
C GLU A 191 36.50 -14.22 -4.92
N SER A 192 37.14 -13.97 -3.78
CA SER A 192 37.80 -15.02 -3.00
C SER A 192 36.80 -16.04 -2.43
N LEU A 193 35.62 -15.57 -1.99
CA LEU A 193 34.54 -16.44 -1.50
C LEU A 193 33.95 -17.30 -2.63
N LEU A 194 33.79 -16.73 -3.83
CA LEU A 194 33.26 -17.45 -4.99
C LEU A 194 34.23 -18.50 -5.55
N ARG A 195 35.54 -18.31 -5.37
CA ARG A 195 36.58 -19.28 -5.78
C ARG A 195 36.81 -20.39 -4.74
N GLY A 196 36.32 -20.22 -3.52
CA GLY A 196 36.51 -21.15 -2.40
C GLY A 196 35.37 -22.14 -2.17
N SER A 197 34.46 -22.30 -3.13
CA SER A 197 33.29 -23.22 -3.06
C SER A 197 33.43 -24.39 -4.03
#